data_AF-A0A7W0S412-F1
#
_entry.id   AF-A0A7W0S412-F1
#
_cell.length_a   1.000
_cell.length_b   1.000
_cell.length_c   1.000
_cell.angle_alpha   90.00
_cell.angle_beta   90.00
_cell.angle_gamma   90.00
#
_symmetry.space_group_name_H-M   'P 1'
#
loop_
_entity.id
_entity.type
_entity.pdbx_description
1 polymer ?
#
loop_
_entity_poly.entity_id
_entity_poly.type
_entity_poly.pdbx_seq_one_letter_code
_entity_poly.pdbx_strand_id
1 'polypeptide(L)' 'AALRVDAYRLHYEELTLRGAFHHAPRHVRTALVFLASGAYPWERLVTHHVGLDGVARLLAEPPRDLLKAAVVP' A
#
# COMPACT_ATOMS: atom_id res chain seq x y z
N ALA A 1 -2.90 20.30 4.73
CA ALA A 1 -3.23 19.59 5.99
C ALA A 1 -2.14 19.89 7.01
N ALA A 2 -2.49 20.06 8.29
CA ALA A 2 -1.52 20.32 9.37
C ALA A 2 -1.34 19.06 10.22
N LEU A 3 -0.10 18.68 10.48
CA LEU A 3 0.23 17.61 11.42
C LEU A 3 0.46 18.25 12.81
N ARG A 4 -0.29 17.81 13.82
CA ARG A 4 -0.03 18.18 15.21
C ARG A 4 0.69 17.04 15.91
N VAL A 5 1.82 17.36 16.52
CA VAL A 5 2.62 16.43 17.33
C VAL A 5 2.82 17.01 18.72
N ASP A 6 2.97 16.13 19.70
CA ASP A 6 3.40 16.52 21.04
C ASP A 6 4.91 16.82 21.00
N ALA A 7 5.26 18.10 21.12
CA ALA A 7 6.65 18.55 21.09
C ALA A 7 7.45 18.09 22.32
N TYR A 8 6.80 17.93 23.48
CA TYR A 8 7.45 17.44 24.69
C TYR A 8 7.93 16.01 24.48
N ARG A 9 7.06 15.14 23.99
CA ARG A 9 7.42 13.73 23.72
C ARG A 9 8.42 13.61 22.59
N LEU A 10 8.26 14.39 21.52
CA LEU A 10 9.21 14.40 20.40
C LEU A 10 10.63 14.69 20.88
N HIS A 11 10.79 15.64 21.82
CA HIS A 11 12.08 16.01 22.37
C HIS A 11 12.59 15.04 23.43
N TYR A 12 11.80 14.80 24.48
CA TYR A 12 12.25 14.10 25.68
C TYR A 12 12.18 12.57 25.59
N GLU A 13 11.37 12.03 24.69
CA GLU A 13 11.36 10.60 24.36
C GLU A 13 12.17 10.29 23.09
N GLU A 14 12.85 11.30 22.53
CA GLU A 14 13.73 11.16 21.36
C GLU A 14 13.06 10.50 20.15
N LEU A 15 11.76 10.79 19.95
CA LEU A 15 11.01 10.22 18.84
C LEU A 15 11.53 10.76 17.51
N THR A 16 11.53 9.92 16.47
CA THR A 16 11.90 10.35 15.13
C THR A 16 10.68 10.43 14.21
N LEU A 17 10.42 11.62 13.66
CA LEU A 17 9.41 11.83 12.62
C LEU A 17 10.06 11.73 11.23
N ARG A 18 9.65 10.76 10.42
CA ARG A 18 10.12 10.58 9.03
C ARG A 18 8.95 10.59 8.06
N GLY A 19 9.02 11.47 7.06
CA GLY A 19 8.16 11.36 5.88
C GLY A 19 8.63 10.23 4.98
N ALA A 20 7.69 9.52 4.36
CA ALA A 20 7.97 8.54 3.32
C ALA A 20 7.15 8.89 2.07
N PHE A 21 7.79 8.85 0.91
CA PHE A 21 7.15 9.11 -0.37
C PHE A 21 7.71 8.17 -1.43
N HIS A 22 6.81 7.40 -2.06
CA HIS A 22 7.13 6.43 -3.10
C HIS A 22 8.27 5.49 -2.70
N HIS A 23 8.99 4.96 -3.68
CA HIS A 23 10.06 3.99 -3.50
C HIS A 23 11.23 4.29 -4.44
N ALA A 24 12.45 4.30 -3.92
CA ALA A 24 13.66 4.23 -4.75
C ALA A 24 13.77 2.85 -5.46
N PRO A 25 14.47 2.76 -6.61
CA PRO A 25 14.60 1.52 -7.38
C PRO A 25 15.12 0.31 -6.58
N ARG A 26 15.99 0.55 -5.58
CA ARG A 26 16.50 -0.50 -4.68
C ARG A 26 15.37 -1.16 -3.88
N HIS A 27 14.38 -0.40 -3.41
CA HIS A 27 13.29 -0.94 -2.61
C HIS A 27 12.35 -1.78 -3.47
N VAL A 28 12.13 -1.38 -4.73
CA VAL A 28 11.33 -2.16 -5.69
C VAL A 28 12.02 -3.51 -5.96
N ARG A 29 13.34 -3.53 -6.15
CA ARG A 29 14.10 -4.79 -6.31
C ARG A 29 13.97 -5.70 -5.08
N THR A 30 14.13 -5.14 -3.88
CA THR A 30 13.95 -5.91 -2.63
C THR A 30 12.53 -6.45 -2.51
N ALA A 31 11.51 -5.64 -2.83
CA ALA A 31 10.12 -6.08 -2.80
C ALA A 31 9.86 -7.24 -3.78
N LEU A 32 10.42 -7.20 -4.99
CA LEU A 32 10.29 -8.30 -5.96
C LEU A 32 10.92 -9.60 -5.45
N VAL A 33 12.12 -9.54 -4.86
CA VAL A 33 12.77 -10.71 -4.23
C VAL A 33 11.90 -11.26 -3.09
N PHE A 34 11.30 -10.37 -2.30
CA PHE A 34 10.43 -10.76 -1.19
C PHE A 34 9.10 -11.37 -1.65
N LEU A 35 8.50 -10.86 -2.72
CA LEU A 35 7.32 -11.47 -3.33
C LEU A 35 7.63 -12.87 -3.86
N ALA A 36 8.78 -13.03 -4.55
CA ALA A 36 9.20 -14.29 -5.13
C ALA A 36 9.57 -15.36 -4.07
N SER A 37 9.89 -14.96 -2.84
CA SER A 37 10.27 -15.92 -1.79
C SER A 37 9.08 -16.74 -1.25
N GLY A 38 7.84 -16.34 -1.52
CA GLY A 38 6.66 -17.01 -0.99
C GLY A 38 6.49 -16.88 0.54
N ALA A 39 7.19 -15.93 1.17
CA ALA A 39 7.15 -15.72 2.63
C ALA A 39 5.74 -15.37 3.19
N TYR A 40 4.80 -15.03 2.31
CA TYR A 40 3.41 -14.75 2.63
C TYR A 40 2.53 -15.17 1.43
N PRO A 41 1.25 -15.54 1.62
CA PRO A 41 0.32 -15.81 0.52
C PRO A 41 -0.12 -14.51 -0.16
N TRP A 42 0.78 -13.89 -0.92
CA TRP A 42 0.63 -12.58 -1.56
C TRP A 42 -0.61 -12.49 -2.44
N GLU A 43 -0.97 -13.59 -3.09
CA GLU A 43 -2.16 -13.73 -3.93
C GLU A 43 -3.46 -13.42 -3.18
N ARG A 44 -3.51 -13.67 -1.86
CA ARG A 44 -4.70 -13.37 -1.03
C ARG A 44 -4.93 -11.87 -0.86
N LEU A 45 -3.93 -11.03 -1.14
CA LEU A 45 -4.12 -9.59 -1.14
C LEU A 45 -5.03 -9.15 -2.29
N VAL A 46 -5.03 -9.88 -3.41
CA VAL A 46 -5.92 -9.63 -4.55
C VAL A 46 -7.30 -10.20 -4.26
N THR A 47 -8.15 -9.36 -3.70
CA THR A 47 -9.53 -9.71 -3.34
C THR A 47 -10.51 -9.69 -4.52
N HIS A 48 -10.20 -8.94 -5.58
CA HIS A 48 -11.12 -8.69 -6.68
C HIS A 48 -10.40 -8.79 -8.03
N HIS A 49 -11.12 -9.27 -9.04
CA HIS A 49 -10.68 -9.28 -10.44
C HIS A 49 -11.73 -8.57 -11.29
N VAL A 50 -11.29 -7.73 -12.22
CA VAL A 50 -12.19 -6.95 -13.06
C VAL A 50 -11.65 -6.89 -14.49
N GLY A 51 -12.53 -6.95 -15.48
CA GLY A 51 -12.19 -6.64 -16.87
C GLY A 51 -11.94 -5.14 -17.04
N LEU A 52 -11.32 -4.73 -18.15
CA LEU A 52 -11.04 -3.31 -18.41
C LEU A 52 -12.32 -2.44 -18.42
N ASP A 53 -13.41 -2.99 -18.94
CA ASP A 53 -14.75 -2.40 -18.98
C ASP A 53 -15.34 -2.12 -17.59
N GLY A 54 -14.99 -2.94 -16.59
CA GLY A 54 -15.47 -2.80 -15.22
C GLY A 54 -14.68 -1.81 -14.35
N VAL A 55 -13.53 -1.31 -14.81
CA VAL A 55 -12.64 -0.45 -14.01
C VAL A 55 -13.32 0.84 -13.58
N ALA A 56 -14.05 1.50 -14.48
CA ALA A 56 -14.75 2.75 -14.17
C ALA A 56 -15.77 2.57 -13.05
N ARG A 57 -16.57 1.49 -13.12
CA ARG A 57 -17.54 1.15 -12.07
C ARG A 57 -16.86 0.84 -10.75
N LEU A 58 -15.78 0.04 -10.77
CA LEU A 58 -15.04 -0.32 -9.55
C LEU A 58 -14.49 0.91 -8.82
N LEU A 59 -14.01 1.91 -9.57
CA LEU A 59 -13.50 3.16 -9.00
C LEU A 59 -14.62 4.05 -8.45
N ALA A 60 -15.78 4.08 -9.10
CA ALA A 60 -16.93 4.87 -8.65
C ALA A 60 -17.65 4.23 -7.44
N GLU A 61 -17.75 2.90 -7.42
CA GLU A 61 -18.51 2.13 -6.43
C GLU A 61 -17.69 0.91 -5.93
N PRO A 62 -16.62 1.14 -5.15
CA PRO A 62 -15.78 0.05 -4.66
C PRO A 62 -16.55 -0.82 -3.65
N PRO A 63 -16.48 -2.17 -3.77
CA PRO A 63 -16.97 -3.09 -2.76
C PRO A 63 -16.35 -2.80 -1.38
N ARG A 64 -17.11 -3.04 -0.30
CA ARG A 64 -16.64 -2.75 1.07
C ARG A 64 -15.45 -3.61 1.50
N ASP A 65 -15.31 -4.79 0.92
CA ASP A 65 -14.25 -5.76 1.15
C ASP A 65 -13.10 -5.66 0.13
N LEU A 66 -13.09 -4.62 -0.71
CA LEU A 66 -12.01 -4.39 -1.67
C LEU A 66 -10.70 -4.02 -0.96
N LEU A 67 -9.73 -4.94 -0.95
CA LEU A 67 -8.36 -4.68 -0.52
C LEU A 67 -7.46 -4.30 -1.71
N LYS A 68 -7.50 -5.10 -2.77
CA LYS A 68 -6.80 -4.89 -4.03
C LYS A 68 -7.60 -5.55 -5.15
N ALA A 69 -7.72 -4.84 -6.27
CA ALA A 69 -8.21 -5.42 -7.51
C ALA A 69 -7.06 -5.59 -8.51
N ALA A 70 -7.11 -6.70 -9.25
CA ALA A 70 -6.32 -6.90 -10.47
C ALA A 70 -7.23 -6.68 -11.69
N VAL A 71 -6.75 -5.89 -12.65
CA VAL A 71 -7.39 -5.82 -13.97
C VAL A 71 -6.86 -7.01 -14.76
N VAL A 72 -7.76 -7.88 -15.19
CA VAL A 72 -7.42 -9.08 -15.97
C VAL A 72 -7.87 -8.92 -17.42
N PRO A 73 -7.17 -9.55 -18.38
CA PRO A 73 -7.55 -9.56 -19.79
C PRO A 73 -8.97 -10.08 -20.03
#